data_AF-A0A2G9MFW6-F1
#
_entry.id   AF-A0A2G9MFW6-F1
#
_cell.length_a   1.000
_cell.length_b   1.000
_cell.length_c   1.000
_cell.angle_alpha   90.00
_cell.angle_beta   90.00
_cell.angle_gamma   90.00
#
_symmetry.space_group_name_H-M   'P 1'
#
loop_
_entity.id
_entity.type
_entity.pdbx_description
1 polymer ?
#
loop_
_entity_poly.entity_id
_entity_poly.type
_entity_poly.pdbx_seq_one_letter_code
_entity_poly.pdbx_strand_id
1 'polypeptide(L)'
;MKTAIYLRVSTSEQTTLNQELELKSYCEREGFDIFEIYKDEGISGAKTSRPALDKMLKDMREKKFEAIIVWKFDRLGRSTKHLLQVLEEMKNKDVRLIATSQNIDTGTPMGKFFFTIMAGFAEMERELIRERILLGLQRRKTQGKPLGRPVGSTDKKRRKRSGYHLRWANKINN
;
A
#
# COMPACT_ATOMS: atom_id res chain seq x y z
N MET A 1 -13.03 10.19 19.02
CA MET A 1 -12.66 9.21 17.97
C MET A 1 -11.16 9.02 18.06
N LYS A 2 -10.67 7.78 18.22
CA LYS A 2 -9.21 7.54 18.36
C LYS A 2 -8.53 7.56 17.00
N THR A 3 -7.45 8.32 16.85
CA THR A 3 -6.78 8.54 15.57
C THR A 3 -5.28 8.33 15.65
N ALA A 4 -4.72 7.70 14.61
CA ALA A 4 -3.29 7.64 14.40
C ALA A 4 -2.86 8.75 13.44
N ILE A 5 -1.74 9.41 13.72
CA ILE A 5 -1.12 10.35 12.78
C ILE A 5 0.06 9.66 12.13
N TYR A 6 0.18 9.74 10.81
CA TYR A 6 1.37 9.25 10.10
C TYR A 6 2.07 10.37 9.33
N LEU A 7 3.36 10.49 9.59
CA LEU A 7 4.25 11.48 8.98
C LEU A 7 5.40 10.76 8.28
N ARG A 8 5.58 11.08 6.99
CA ARG A 8 6.78 10.67 6.25
C ARG A 8 7.69 11.86 6.10
N VAL A 9 8.88 11.74 6.66
CA VAL A 9 9.78 12.86 6.81
C VAL A 9 10.99 12.79 5.90
N SER A 10 11.11 13.80 5.02
CA SER A 10 12.35 14.04 4.28
C SER A 10 13.33 14.85 5.15
N THR A 11 14.61 14.78 4.82
CA THR A 11 15.76 15.31 5.58
C THR A 11 15.72 16.81 5.94
N SER A 12 14.73 17.57 5.47
CA SER A 12 14.52 18.97 5.81
C SER A 12 13.64 19.13 7.06
N GLU A 13 14.24 19.45 8.20
CA GLU A 13 13.58 19.52 9.51
C GLU A 13 12.45 20.55 9.60
N GLN A 14 12.54 21.69 8.91
CA GLN A 14 11.53 22.75 9.00
C GLN A 14 10.16 22.35 8.41
N THR A 15 10.14 21.69 7.25
CA THR A 15 8.87 21.34 6.57
C THR A 15 8.09 20.25 7.33
N THR A 16 8.82 19.42 8.06
CA THR A 16 8.30 18.35 8.92
C THR A 16 7.49 18.90 10.09
N LEU A 17 8.09 19.83 10.83
CA LEU A 17 7.53 20.39 12.05
C LEU A 17 6.19 21.07 11.75
N ASN A 18 6.14 21.79 10.62
CA ASN A 18 4.92 22.44 10.17
C ASN A 18 3.80 21.42 9.86
N GLN A 19 4.12 20.31 9.19
CA GLN A 19 3.13 19.25 8.91
C GLN A 19 2.61 18.60 10.18
N GLU A 20 3.49 18.26 11.13
CA GLU A 20 3.07 17.66 12.39
C GLU A 20 2.17 18.60 13.20
N LEU A 21 2.55 19.87 13.31
CA LEU A 21 1.76 20.88 14.02
C LEU A 21 0.37 21.01 13.39
N GLU A 22 0.30 21.09 12.06
CA GLU A 22 -0.97 21.21 11.36
C GLU A 22 -1.89 20.00 11.56
N LEU A 23 -1.33 18.78 11.55
CA LEU A 23 -2.11 17.57 11.81
C LEU A 23 -2.60 17.49 13.25
N LYS A 24 -1.79 17.92 14.22
CA LYS A 24 -2.21 18.02 15.63
C LYS A 24 -3.31 19.05 15.81
N SER A 25 -3.14 20.25 15.27
CA SER A 25 -4.16 21.29 15.33
C SER A 25 -5.45 20.89 14.61
N TYR A 26 -5.36 20.10 13.53
CA TYR A 26 -6.54 19.52 12.91
C TYR A 26 -7.27 18.55 13.86
N CYS A 27 -6.55 17.66 14.55
CA CYS A 27 -7.15 16.77 15.53
C CYS A 27 -7.81 17.53 16.69
N GLU A 28 -7.17 18.59 17.19
CA GLU A 28 -7.72 19.43 18.25
C GLU A 28 -9.02 20.12 17.82
N ARG A 29 -9.06 20.70 16.61
CA ARG A 29 -10.27 21.34 16.08
C ARG A 29 -11.44 20.38 15.90
N GLU A 30 -11.16 19.16 15.46
CA GLU A 30 -12.18 18.13 15.22
C GLU A 30 -12.53 17.30 16.46
N GLY A 31 -11.84 17.51 17.60
CA GLY A 31 -12.05 16.74 18.83
C GLY A 31 -11.60 15.28 18.73
N PHE A 32 -10.53 15.01 17.99
CA PHE A 32 -9.97 13.67 17.81
C PHE A 32 -8.90 13.35 18.85
N ASP A 33 -8.98 12.15 19.42
CA ASP A 33 -8.02 11.66 20.42
C ASP A 33 -6.82 11.01 19.72
N ILE A 34 -5.66 11.65 19.79
CA ILE A 34 -4.44 11.12 19.17
C ILE A 34 -3.97 9.89 19.95
N PHE A 35 -4.06 8.72 19.34
CA PHE A 35 -3.54 7.46 19.89
C PHE A 35 -2.01 7.42 19.85
N GLU A 36 -1.42 7.61 18.67
CA GLU A 36 0.02 7.61 18.48
C GLU A 36 0.38 8.37 17.18
N ILE A 37 1.58 8.97 17.17
CA ILE A 37 2.17 9.63 16.01
C ILE A 37 3.31 8.77 15.47
N TYR A 38 3.12 8.21 14.27
CA TYR A 38 4.08 7.35 13.59
C TYR A 38 4.92 8.17 12.61
N LYS A 39 6.24 8.17 12.80
CA LYS A 39 7.18 8.97 12.00
C LYS A 39 8.22 8.09 11.33
N ASP A 40 8.33 8.20 10.00
CA ASP A 40 9.39 7.56 9.21
C ASP A 40 10.39 8.61 8.72
N GLU A 41 11.49 8.81 9.47
CA GLU A 41 12.53 9.83 9.25
C GLU A 41 13.61 9.38 8.26
N GLY A 42 14.08 10.30 7.40
CA GLY A 42 15.20 10.05 6.49
C GLY A 42 14.91 9.01 5.40
N ILE A 43 13.63 8.65 5.20
CA ILE A 43 13.21 7.62 4.26
C ILE A 43 12.71 8.29 2.97
N SER A 44 13.55 8.24 1.93
CA SER A 44 13.12 8.55 0.57
C SER A 44 12.06 7.53 0.11
N GLY A 45 11.12 7.97 -0.74
CA GLY A 45 9.97 7.15 -1.16
C GLY A 45 10.33 5.79 -1.80
N ALA A 46 11.58 5.62 -2.22
CA ALA A 46 12.13 4.42 -2.85
C ALA A 46 12.75 3.39 -1.87
N LYS A 47 13.06 3.76 -0.62
CA LYS A 47 13.58 2.79 0.37
C LYS A 47 12.44 1.88 0.84
N THR A 48 12.72 0.57 0.84
CA THR A 48 11.73 -0.49 1.09
C THR A 48 11.29 -0.57 2.55
N SER A 49 12.11 -0.11 3.50
CA SER A 49 11.80 -0.19 4.93
C SER A 49 11.08 1.07 5.40
N ARG A 50 9.86 0.91 5.90
CA ARG A 50 9.05 1.95 6.58
C ARG A 50 8.53 1.39 7.91
N PRO A 51 9.39 1.31 8.94
CA PRO A 51 9.05 0.64 10.20
C PRO A 51 7.88 1.31 10.92
N ALA A 52 7.75 2.65 10.85
CA ALA A 52 6.64 3.33 11.51
C ALA A 52 5.30 3.06 10.80
N LEU A 53 5.30 3.07 9.46
CA LEU A 53 4.13 2.63 8.69
C LEU A 53 3.75 1.19 9.00
N ASP A 54 4.72 0.27 9.02
CA ASP A 54 4.46 -1.16 9.28
C ASP A 54 3.91 -1.37 10.69
N LYS A 55 4.43 -0.63 11.69
CA LYS A 55 3.91 -0.62 13.06
C LYS A 55 2.47 -0.09 13.09
N MET A 56 2.20 1.05 12.47
CA MET A 56 0.86 1.63 12.41
C MET A 56 -0.15 0.67 11.77
N LEU A 57 0.20 0.01 10.67
CA LEU A 57 -0.69 -0.96 10.02
C LEU A 57 -0.92 -2.19 10.89
N LYS A 58 0.05 -2.59 11.72
CA LYS A 58 -0.15 -3.63 12.74
C LYS A 58 -1.13 -3.16 13.82
N ASP A 59 -0.96 -1.95 14.34
CA ASP A 59 -1.84 -1.38 15.36
C ASP A 59 -3.27 -1.13 14.84
N MET A 60 -3.40 -0.77 13.55
CA MET A 60 -4.66 -0.74 12.81
C MET A 60 -5.29 -2.13 12.75
N ARG A 61 -4.50 -3.17 12.45
CA ARG A 61 -5.00 -4.56 12.38
C ARG A 61 -5.56 -5.02 13.72
N GLU A 62 -4.94 -4.59 14.81
CA GLU A 62 -5.34 -4.82 16.20
C GLU A 62 -6.48 -3.88 16.67
N LYS A 63 -7.02 -3.03 15.78
CA LYS A 63 -8.11 -2.08 16.05
C LYS A 63 -7.83 -1.11 17.21
N LYS A 64 -6.60 -0.61 17.34
CA LYS A 64 -6.23 0.35 18.41
C LYS A 64 -6.76 1.77 18.17
N PHE A 65 -7.15 2.09 16.95
CA PHE A 65 -7.69 3.39 16.52
C PHE A 65 -8.66 3.21 15.35
N GLU A 66 -9.43 4.27 15.06
CA GLU A 66 -10.56 4.28 14.11
C GLU A 66 -10.25 5.12 12.86
N ALA A 67 -9.25 6.00 12.92
CA ALA A 67 -8.83 6.77 11.74
C ALA A 67 -7.31 6.91 11.65
N ILE A 68 -6.83 7.08 10.43
CA ILE A 68 -5.45 7.44 10.10
C ILE A 68 -5.48 8.82 9.44
N ILE A 69 -4.69 9.73 10.00
CA ILE A 69 -4.56 11.11 9.53
C ILE A 69 -3.17 11.27 8.91
N VAL A 70 -3.14 11.79 7.69
CA VAL A 70 -1.93 12.07 6.93
C VAL A 70 -1.98 13.46 6.32
N TRP A 71 -0.80 14.03 6.04
CA TRP A 71 -0.72 15.29 5.31
C TRP A 71 -1.29 15.15 3.89
N LYS A 72 -0.79 14.15 3.15
CA LYS A 72 -1.27 13.79 1.81
C LYS A 72 -1.41 12.28 1.69
N PHE A 73 -2.41 11.82 0.94
CA PHE A 73 -2.68 10.38 0.82
C PHE A 73 -1.51 9.59 0.19
N ASP A 74 -0.74 10.18 -0.73
CA ASP A 74 0.42 9.55 -1.39
C ASP A 74 1.52 9.18 -0.39
N ARG A 75 1.50 9.74 0.82
CA ARG A 75 2.47 9.47 1.86
C ARG A 75 2.28 8.13 2.53
N LEU A 76 1.05 7.59 2.54
CA LEU A 76 0.68 6.30 3.12
C LEU A 76 1.27 5.11 2.33
N GLY A 77 1.54 5.29 1.03
CA GLY A 77 1.97 4.22 0.12
C GLY A 77 3.47 4.23 -0.21
N ARG A 78 4.05 3.03 -0.40
CA ARG A 78 5.38 2.85 -1.05
C ARG A 78 5.31 2.95 -2.58
N SER A 79 4.11 2.74 -3.12
CA SER A 79 3.74 2.82 -4.54
C SER A 79 2.23 3.00 -4.61
N THR A 80 1.68 3.32 -5.79
CA THR A 80 0.23 3.36 -6.04
C THR A 80 -0.42 2.04 -5.64
N LYS A 81 0.14 0.91 -6.07
CA LYS A 81 -0.34 -0.42 -5.68
C LYS A 81 -0.36 -0.64 -4.17
N HIS A 82 0.69 -0.24 -3.45
CA HIS A 82 0.73 -0.39 -1.99
C HIS A 82 -0.32 0.49 -1.31
N LEU A 83 -0.47 1.74 -1.76
CA LEU A 83 -1.50 2.64 -1.25
C LEU A 83 -2.89 2.01 -1.39
N LEU A 84 -3.21 1.47 -2.56
CA LEU A 84 -4.50 0.84 -2.84
C LEU A 84 -4.76 -0.37 -1.95
N GLN A 85 -3.74 -1.20 -1.71
CA GLN A 85 -3.84 -2.32 -0.77
C GLN A 85 -4.12 -1.86 0.66
N VAL A 86 -3.45 -0.80 1.12
CA VAL A 86 -3.68 -0.25 2.45
C VAL A 86 -5.09 0.36 2.54
N LEU A 87 -5.52 1.10 1.53
CA LEU A 87 -6.87 1.66 1.44
C LEU A 87 -7.94 0.57 1.52
N GLU A 88 -7.79 -0.52 0.77
CA GLU A 88 -8.68 -1.69 0.82
C GLU A 88 -8.69 -2.34 2.21
N GLU A 89 -7.53 -2.49 2.83
CA GLU A 89 -7.43 -3.03 4.20
C GLU A 89 -8.12 -2.12 5.23
N MET A 90 -7.93 -0.80 5.12
CA MET A 90 -8.59 0.20 5.96
C MET A 90 -10.12 0.10 5.83
N LYS A 91 -10.63 0.03 4.60
CA LYS A 91 -12.08 -0.15 4.34
C LYS A 91 -12.61 -1.43 4.97
N ASN A 92 -11.90 -2.55 4.83
CA ASN A 92 -12.32 -3.84 5.41
C ASN A 92 -12.30 -3.85 6.95
N LYS A 93 -11.51 -2.97 7.56
CA LYS A 93 -11.42 -2.81 9.02
C LYS A 93 -12.24 -1.66 9.56
N ASP A 94 -12.99 -0.96 8.70
CA ASP A 94 -13.77 0.23 9.02
C ASP A 94 -12.91 1.36 9.63
N VAL A 95 -11.70 1.54 9.07
CA VAL A 95 -10.76 2.60 9.47
C VAL A 95 -10.81 3.72 8.44
N ARG A 96 -11.02 4.95 8.92
CA ARG A 96 -11.12 6.16 8.09
C ARG A 96 -9.73 6.67 7.68
N LEU A 97 -9.56 7.04 6.42
CA LEU A 97 -8.41 7.84 5.98
C LEU A 97 -8.83 9.31 5.91
N ILE A 98 -8.03 10.17 6.54
CA ILE A 98 -8.16 11.62 6.47
C ILE A 98 -6.85 12.19 5.93
N ALA A 99 -6.90 12.86 4.77
CA ALA A 99 -5.78 13.56 4.18
C ALA A 99 -6.06 15.07 4.17
N THR A 100 -5.39 15.81 5.05
CA THR A 100 -5.72 17.22 5.34
C THR A 100 -5.44 18.15 4.18
N SER A 101 -4.28 18.00 3.50
CA SER A 101 -3.90 18.88 2.38
C SER A 101 -4.82 18.78 1.17
N GLN A 102 -5.54 17.66 1.02
CA GLN A 102 -6.46 17.42 -0.10
C GLN A 102 -7.93 17.47 0.32
N ASN A 103 -8.19 17.73 1.60
CA ASN A 103 -9.51 17.65 2.21
C ASN A 103 -10.25 16.34 1.87
N ILE A 104 -9.51 15.23 1.84
CA ILE A 104 -10.05 13.91 1.53
C ILE A 104 -10.36 13.19 2.82
N ASP A 105 -11.57 12.67 2.88
CA ASP A 105 -12.04 11.97 4.05
C ASP A 105 -12.93 10.78 3.65
N THR A 106 -12.46 9.56 3.85
CA THR A 106 -13.18 8.34 3.43
C THR A 106 -14.42 8.01 4.26
N GLY A 107 -14.69 8.76 5.33
CA GLY A 107 -15.96 8.71 6.07
C GLY A 107 -17.08 9.49 5.37
N THR A 108 -16.73 10.47 4.54
CA THR A 108 -17.69 11.32 3.82
C THR A 108 -18.14 10.69 2.49
N PRO A 109 -19.32 11.07 1.94
CA PRO A 109 -19.73 10.63 0.60
C PRO A 109 -18.70 10.94 -0.49
N MET A 110 -18.06 12.11 -0.41
CA MET A 110 -17.03 12.52 -1.37
C MET A 110 -15.76 11.67 -1.28
N GLY A 111 -15.30 11.35 -0.07
CA GLY A 111 -14.14 10.45 0.07
C GLY A 111 -14.46 9.00 -0.26
N LYS A 112 -15.70 8.54 -0.05
CA LYS A 112 -16.16 7.23 -0.56
C LYS A 112 -16.14 7.19 -2.09
N PHE A 113 -16.58 8.27 -2.74
CA PHE A 113 -16.49 8.40 -4.20
C PHE A 113 -15.04 8.41 -4.69
N PHE A 114 -14.17 9.20 -4.06
CA PHE A 114 -12.74 9.22 -4.34
C PHE A 114 -12.11 7.83 -4.21
N PHE A 115 -12.45 7.10 -3.15
CA PHE A 115 -12.00 5.73 -2.94
C PHE A 115 -12.41 4.81 -4.09
N THR A 116 -13.67 4.89 -4.54
CA THR A 116 -14.18 4.08 -5.66
C THR A 116 -13.45 4.38 -6.97
N ILE A 117 -13.18 5.66 -7.26
CA ILE A 117 -12.36 6.04 -8.43
C ILE A 117 -10.96 5.44 -8.32
N MET A 118 -10.31 5.55 -7.16
CA MET A 118 -8.98 4.99 -6.95
C MET A 118 -8.96 3.47 -7.10
N ALA A 119 -9.99 2.78 -6.63
CA ALA A 119 -10.15 1.34 -6.83
C ALA A 119 -10.31 0.97 -8.32
N GLY A 120 -11.13 1.72 -9.07
CA GLY A 120 -11.25 1.52 -10.52
C GLY A 120 -9.95 1.78 -11.26
N PHE A 121 -9.20 2.83 -10.88
CA PHE A 121 -7.88 3.12 -11.44
C PHE A 121 -6.88 1.98 -11.16
N ALA A 122 -6.92 1.39 -9.96
CA ALA A 122 -6.11 0.24 -9.59
C ALA A 122 -6.33 -0.98 -10.49
N GLU A 123 -7.60 -1.25 -10.80
CA GLU A 123 -8.01 -2.37 -11.64
C GLU A 123 -7.55 -2.15 -13.07
N MET A 124 -7.78 -0.96 -13.61
CA MET A 124 -7.29 -0.55 -14.94
C MET A 124 -5.76 -0.68 -15.05
N GLU A 125 -4.99 -0.20 -14.07
CA GLU A 125 -3.53 -0.31 -14.08
C GLU A 125 -3.08 -1.79 -14.12
N ARG A 126 -3.77 -2.66 -13.36
CA ARG A 126 -3.50 -4.10 -13.32
C ARG A 126 -3.79 -4.78 -14.67
N GLU A 127 -4.89 -4.41 -15.32
CA GLU A 127 -5.25 -4.92 -16.63
C GLU A 127 -4.25 -4.49 -17.71
N LEU A 128 -3.87 -3.21 -17.74
CA LEU A 128 -2.86 -2.70 -18.68
C LEU A 128 -1.51 -3.39 -18.53
N ILE A 129 -1.08 -3.69 -17.29
CA ILE A 129 0.14 -4.47 -17.04
C ILE A 129 0.00 -5.89 -17.60
N ARG A 130 -1.15 -6.54 -17.39
CA ARG A 130 -1.43 -7.89 -17.90
C ARG A 130 -1.41 -7.92 -19.42
N GLU A 131 -2.07 -6.96 -20.05
CA GLU A 131 -2.12 -6.81 -21.51
C GLU A 131 -0.70 -6.67 -22.09
N ARG A 132 0.11 -5.78 -21.51
CA ARG A 132 1.51 -5.58 -21.93
C ARG A 132 2.33 -6.86 -21.83
N ILE A 133 2.14 -7.67 -20.78
CA ILE A 133 2.81 -8.96 -20.62
C ILE A 133 2.37 -9.93 -21.73
N LEU A 134 1.07 -10.04 -22.01
CA LEU A 134 0.54 -10.93 -23.04
C LEU A 134 1.04 -10.56 -24.43
N LEU A 135 1.03 -9.27 -24.78
CA LEU A 135 1.59 -8.77 -26.04
C LEU A 135 3.09 -9.07 -26.15
N GLY A 136 3.84 -8.92 -25.05
CA GLY A 136 5.26 -9.28 -25.00
C GLY A 136 5.52 -10.78 -25.23
N LEU A 137 4.68 -11.64 -24.65
CA LEU A 137 4.74 -13.09 -24.84
C LEU A 137 4.39 -13.49 -26.28
N GLN A 138 3.33 -12.90 -26.85
CA GLN A 138 2.95 -13.12 -28.25
C GLN A 138 4.08 -12.71 -29.20
N ARG A 139 4.67 -11.52 -29.01
CA ARG A 139 5.81 -11.05 -29.81
C ARG A 139 7.02 -11.99 -29.72
N ARG A 140 7.31 -12.53 -28.53
CA ARG A 140 8.39 -13.53 -28.38
C ARG A 140 8.07 -14.83 -29.11
N LYS A 141 6.82 -15.29 -29.03
CA LYS A 141 6.34 -16.49 -29.72
C LYS A 141 6.44 -16.34 -31.24
N THR A 142 6.01 -15.21 -31.79
CA THR A 142 6.11 -14.94 -33.24
C THR A 142 7.55 -14.80 -33.73
N GLN A 143 8.47 -14.33 -32.87
CA GLN A 143 9.91 -14.30 -33.15
C GLN A 143 10.61 -15.67 -32.96
N GLY A 144 9.86 -16.75 -32.67
CA GLY A 144 10.44 -18.08 -32.43
C GLY A 144 11.33 -18.17 -31.19
N LYS A 145 11.30 -17.16 -30.30
CA LYS A 145 12.12 -17.17 -29.09
C LYS A 145 11.49 -18.10 -28.06
N PRO A 146 12.29 -18.98 -27.41
CA PRO A 146 11.76 -19.88 -26.40
C PRO A 146 11.13 -19.10 -25.24
N LEU A 147 9.93 -19.51 -24.84
CA LEU A 147 9.23 -19.00 -23.67
C LEU A 147 9.52 -19.88 -22.46
N GLY A 148 9.79 -19.27 -21.32
CA GLY A 148 10.06 -20.01 -20.08
C GLY A 148 11.49 -20.54 -19.99
N ARG A 149 11.66 -21.64 -19.24
CA ARG A 149 12.96 -22.23 -18.96
C ARG A 149 13.55 -22.87 -20.24
N PRO A 150 14.83 -22.63 -20.57
CA PRO A 150 15.48 -23.31 -21.69
C PRO A 150 15.41 -24.83 -21.52
N VAL A 151 15.03 -25.54 -22.58
CA VAL A 151 15.02 -27.01 -22.62
C VAL A 151 16.42 -27.53 -22.29
N GLY A 152 16.53 -28.51 -21.41
CA GLY A 152 17.82 -29.11 -21.00
C GLY A 152 18.61 -28.33 -19.94
N SER A 153 18.17 -27.15 -19.50
CA SER A 153 18.85 -26.44 -18.42
C SER A 153 18.75 -27.21 -17.09
N THR A 154 19.86 -27.41 -16.40
CA THR A 154 19.93 -28.00 -15.05
C THR A 154 19.81 -26.93 -13.98
N ASP A 155 19.18 -27.25 -12.85
CA ASP A 155 19.09 -26.30 -11.75
C ASP A 155 20.45 -26.18 -11.05
N LYS A 156 21.00 -24.96 -11.00
CA LYS A 156 22.24 -24.69 -10.25
C LYS A 156 22.08 -24.88 -8.73
N LYS A 157 20.85 -24.90 -8.22
CA LYS A 157 20.52 -25.11 -6.79
C LYS A 157 19.37 -26.10 -6.66
N ARG A 158 19.41 -26.93 -5.61
CA ARG A 158 18.33 -27.88 -5.30
C ARG A 158 16.99 -27.13 -5.19
N ARG A 159 15.98 -27.55 -5.96
CA ARG A 159 14.64 -26.93 -5.93
C ARG A 159 14.08 -27.02 -4.50
N LYS A 160 13.61 -25.89 -3.97
CA LYS A 160 12.87 -25.89 -2.70
C LYS A 160 11.56 -26.65 -2.89
N ARG A 161 11.38 -27.74 -2.14
CA ARG A 161 10.16 -28.57 -2.13
C ARG A 161 9.07 -28.02 -1.20
N SER A 162 9.03 -26.71 -0.97
CA SER A 162 8.05 -26.07 -0.09
C SER A 162 7.10 -25.14 -0.87
N GLY A 163 5.93 -24.88 -0.29
CA GLY A 163 4.95 -23.95 -0.85
C GLY A 163 4.17 -24.53 -2.04
N TYR A 164 4.41 -24.01 -3.25
CA TYR A 164 3.62 -24.33 -4.44
C TYR A 164 3.65 -25.83 -4.79
N HIS A 165 4.79 -26.49 -4.60
CA HIS A 165 4.95 -27.91 -4.94
C HIS A 165 4.09 -28.84 -4.06
N LEU A 166 3.92 -28.50 -2.77
CA LEU A 166 3.05 -29.23 -1.85
C LEU A 166 1.56 -28.97 -2.13
N ARG A 167 1.22 -27.71 -2.47
CA ARG A 167 -0.15 -27.34 -2.83
C ARG A 167 -0.63 -28.04 -4.11
N TRP A 168 0.24 -28.22 -5.10
CA TRP A 168 -0.09 -28.93 -6.34
C TRP A 168 -0.16 -30.44 -6.13
N ALA A 169 0.75 -31.03 -5.36
CA ALA A 169 0.71 -32.47 -5.03
C ALA A 169 -0.57 -32.86 -4.28
N ASN A 170 -1.03 -32.05 -3.33
CA ASN A 170 -2.29 -32.30 -2.62
C ASN A 170 -3.54 -32.16 -3.51
N LYS A 171 -3.44 -31.44 -4.63
CA LYS A 171 -4.56 -31.26 -5.58
C LYS A 171 -4.70 -32.41 -6.58
N ILE A 172 -3.73 -33.32 -6.63
CA ILE A 172 -3.74 -34.52 -7.49
C ILE A 172 -4.18 -35.76 -6.69
N ASN A 173 -4.04 -35.71 -5.36
CA ASN A 173 -4.40 -36.79 -4.44
C ASN A 173 -5.80 -36.63 -3.82
N ASN A 174 -6.63 -35.73 -4.35
CA ASN A 174 -7.99 -35.43 -3.91
C ASN A 174 -8.86 -35.19 -5.15
#